data_AF-A0A2I0HNR4-F1
#
_entry.id   AF-A0A2I0HNR4-F1
#
_cell.length_a   1.000
_cell.length_b   1.000
_cell.length_c   1.000
_cell.angle_alpha   90.00
_cell.angle_beta   90.00
_cell.angle_gamma   90.00
#
_symmetry.space_group_name_H-M   'P 1'
#
loop_
_entity.id
_entity.type
_entity.pdbx_description
1 polymer ?
#
loop_
_entity_poly.entity_id
_entity_poly.type
_entity_poly.pdbx_seq_one_letter_code
_entity_poly.pdbx_strand_id
1 'polypeptide(L)'
;MRLKRIVRVPAISLKMADIPPDEYSWRKYGQKPIKGSPHPRGYYKCSSVRGCPARKHVERALDDPSMLVVTYEGEHNHSLAVADSANLILESS
;
A
#
# COMPACT_ATOMS: atom_id res chain seq x y z
N MET A 1 -6.06 -22.28 1.60
CA MET A 1 -6.50 -21.16 0.74
C MET A 1 -5.80 -19.91 1.26
N ARG A 2 -4.95 -19.22 0.48
CA ARG A 2 -4.35 -17.95 0.96
C ARG A 2 -5.45 -16.90 1.00
N LEU A 3 -5.77 -16.38 2.19
CA LEU A 3 -6.76 -15.32 2.34
C LEU A 3 -6.27 -14.08 1.58
N LYS A 4 -7.12 -13.58 0.67
CA LYS A 4 -6.89 -12.33 -0.05
C LYS A 4 -7.96 -11.34 0.41
N ARG A 5 -7.53 -10.21 0.95
CA ARG A 5 -8.43 -9.13 1.36
C ARG A 5 -8.37 -8.02 0.31
N ILE A 6 -9.51 -7.68 -0.26
CA ILE A 6 -9.62 -6.62 -1.27
C ILE A 6 -10.42 -5.47 -0.67
N VAL A 7 -9.91 -4.26 -0.78
CA VAL A 7 -10.59 -3.04 -0.31
C VAL A 7 -10.55 -1.96 -1.40
N ARG A 8 -11.54 -1.09 -1.39
CA ARG A 8 -11.56 0.14 -2.20
C ARG A 8 -11.28 1.33 -1.29
N VAL A 9 -10.37 2.20 -1.71
CA VAL A 9 -10.04 3.42 -0.97
C VAL A 9 -10.03 4.62 -1.93
N PRO A 10 -10.42 5.83 -1.48
CA PRO A 10 -10.32 7.02 -2.32
C PRO A 10 -8.88 7.27 -2.77
N ALA A 11 -8.70 7.64 -4.03
CA ALA A 11 -7.43 8.10 -4.55
C ALA A 11 -7.16 9.53 -4.09
N ILE A 12 -5.99 9.79 -3.50
CA ILE A 12 -5.61 11.14 -3.06
C ILE A 12 -5.10 11.97 -4.24
N SER A 13 -4.54 11.32 -5.26
CA SER A 13 -4.12 11.99 -6.48
C SER A 13 -4.17 11.05 -7.69
N LEU A 14 -3.83 11.59 -8.87
CA LEU A 14 -3.64 10.80 -10.08
C LEU A 14 -2.41 9.88 -10.02
N LYS A 15 -1.44 10.18 -9.15
CA LYS A 15 -0.21 9.40 -8.99
C LYS A 15 -0.46 8.17 -8.10
N MET A 16 -0.03 7.01 -8.59
CA MET A 16 -0.04 5.74 -7.85
C MET A 16 0.82 5.74 -6.58
N ALA A 17 1.73 6.71 -6.41
CA ALA A 17 2.55 6.82 -5.22
C ALA A 17 1.77 7.42 -4.03
N ASP A 18 0.68 8.13 -4.28
CA ASP A 18 -0.09 8.87 -3.28
C ASP A 18 -1.27 8.02 -2.79
N ILE A 19 -0.95 6.82 -2.31
CA ILE A 19 -1.91 5.87 -1.75
C ILE A 19 -2.22 6.33 -0.33
N PRO A 20 -3.49 6.32 0.10
CA PRO A 20 -3.83 6.58 1.49
C PRO A 20 -2.97 5.74 2.45
N PRO A 21 -2.43 6.37 3.52
CA PRO A 21 -1.68 5.63 4.52
C PRO A 21 -2.58 4.58 5.15
N ASP A 22 -2.02 3.41 5.41
CA ASP A 22 -2.62 2.38 6.25
C ASP A 22 -1.73 2.14 7.47
N GLU A 23 -2.12 1.19 8.31
CA GLU A 23 -1.46 0.90 9.59
C GLU A 23 -0.05 0.28 9.44
N TYR A 24 0.38 -0.05 8.22
CA TYR A 24 1.65 -0.73 7.96
C TYR A 24 2.59 0.06 7.05
N SER A 25 3.88 -0.20 7.20
CA SER A 25 4.90 0.35 6.29
C SER A 25 5.10 -0.54 5.08
N TRP A 26 5.04 0.06 3.88
CA TRP A 26 5.14 -0.64 2.61
C TRP A 26 6.25 -0.06 1.75
N ARG A 27 7.05 -0.94 1.12
CA ARG A 27 8.03 -0.54 0.10
C ARG A 27 7.61 -1.09 -1.25
N LYS A 28 7.58 -0.22 -2.26
CA LYS A 28 7.33 -0.62 -3.65
C LYS A 28 8.50 -1.47 -4.13
N TYR A 29 8.21 -2.62 -4.72
CA TYR A 29 9.24 -3.49 -5.32
C TYR A 29 9.04 -3.71 -6.81
N GLY A 30 7.89 -3.32 -7.35
CA GLY A 30 7.60 -3.50 -8.77
C GLY A 30 6.40 -2.69 -9.23
N GLN A 31 6.28 -2.63 -10.55
CA GLN A 31 5.15 -2.03 -11.25
C GLN A 31 4.90 -2.81 -12.53
N LYS A 32 3.63 -3.02 -12.90
CA LYS A 32 3.27 -3.68 -14.16
C LYS A 32 2.23 -2.85 -14.92
N PRO A 33 2.40 -2.61 -16.23
CA PRO A 33 1.35 -2.07 -17.07
C PRO A 33 0.10 -2.97 -17.07
N ILE A 34 -1.09 -2.38 -17.09
CA ILE A 34 -2.35 -3.10 -17.16
C ILE A 34 -2.97 -2.84 -18.54
N LYS A 35 -3.38 -3.91 -19.23
CA LYS A 35 -4.08 -3.77 -20.52
C LYS A 35 -5.41 -3.03 -20.30
N GLY A 36 -5.62 -1.94 -21.03
CA GLY A 36 -6.86 -1.16 -20.96
C GLY A 36 -6.92 -0.14 -19.82
N SER A 37 -5.91 -0.05 -18.96
CA SER A 37 -5.81 1.04 -17.97
C SER A 37 -4.74 2.04 -18.39
N PRO A 38 -5.00 3.36 -18.29
CA PRO A 38 -3.94 4.36 -18.41
C PRO A 38 -2.99 4.35 -17.19
N HIS A 39 -3.35 3.64 -16.11
CA HIS A 39 -2.55 3.55 -14.89
C HIS A 39 -1.97 2.16 -14.68
N PRO A 40 -0.68 2.05 -14.29
CA PRO A 40 -0.07 0.76 -14.00
C PRO A 40 -0.48 0.22 -12.62
N ARG A 41 -0.34 -1.09 -12.42
CA ARG A 41 -0.46 -1.74 -11.11
C ARG A 41 0.84 -1.59 -10.33
N GLY A 42 0.77 -1.06 -9.12
CA GLY A 42 1.90 -1.00 -8.18
C GLY A 42 1.96 -2.24 -7.29
N TYR A 43 3.16 -2.75 -7.02
CA TYR A 43 3.38 -3.90 -6.13
C TYR A 43 4.27 -3.51 -4.95
N TYR A 44 3.81 -3.88 -3.76
CA TYR A 44 4.39 -3.47 -2.49
C TYR A 44 4.59 -4.68 -1.58
N LYS A 45 5.69 -4.64 -0.82
CA LYS A 45 5.98 -5.62 0.23
C LYS A 45 6.05 -4.91 1.57
N CYS A 46 5.64 -5.59 2.63
CA CYS A 46 5.80 -5.07 3.97
C CYS A 46 7.28 -4.76 4.22
N SER A 47 7.50 -3.68 4.94
CA SER A 47 8.81 -3.09 5.13
C SER A 47 9.16 -2.90 6.60
N SER A 48 8.23 -3.22 7.51
CA SER A 48 8.41 -3.10 8.96
C SER A 48 9.42 -4.10 9.50
N VAL A 49 9.35 -5.37 9.07
CA VAL A 49 10.28 -6.44 9.50
C VAL A 49 10.82 -7.21 8.30
N ARG A 50 12.12 -7.54 8.33
CA ARG A 50 12.75 -8.36 7.30
C ARG A 50 12.10 -9.75 7.25
N GLY A 51 11.67 -10.16 6.07
CA GLY A 51 11.07 -11.48 5.86
C GLY A 51 9.57 -11.55 6.15
N CYS A 52 8.92 -10.43 6.51
CA CYS A 52 7.46 -10.39 6.62
C CYS A 52 6.81 -10.81 5.28
N PRO A 53 5.88 -11.80 5.28
CA PRO A 53 5.33 -12.33 4.04
C PRO A 53 4.21 -11.46 3.45
N ALA A 54 3.72 -10.47 4.20
CA ALA A 54 2.66 -9.57 3.77
C ALA A 54 3.05 -8.75 2.53
N ARG A 55 2.17 -8.77 1.53
CA ARG A 55 2.29 -8.02 0.28
C ARG A 55 0.96 -7.35 -0.04
N LYS A 56 1.03 -6.28 -0.83
CA LYS A 56 -0.16 -5.70 -1.44
C LYS A 56 0.12 -5.27 -2.87
N HIS A 57 -0.92 -5.26 -3.69
CA HIS A 57 -0.88 -4.56 -4.97
C HIS A 57 -2.01 -3.54 -5.04
N VAL A 58 -1.73 -2.44 -5.72
CA VAL A 58 -2.62 -1.30 -5.85
C VAL A 58 -2.82 -0.99 -7.32
N GLU A 59 -4.08 -0.78 -7.69
CA GLU A 59 -4.46 -0.32 -9.02
C GLU A 59 -5.62 0.66 -8.94
N ARG A 60 -5.79 1.45 -10.00
CA ARG A 60 -6.92 2.37 -10.09
C ARG A 60 -8.11 1.57 -10.59
N ALA A 61 -9.27 1.79 -9.98
CA ALA A 61 -10.48 1.10 -10.41
C ALA A 61 -10.82 1.52 -11.85
N LEU A 62 -11.20 0.55 -12.68
CA LEU A 62 -11.52 0.79 -14.10
C LEU A 62 -12.91 1.42 -14.27
N ASP A 63 -13.80 1.12 -13.34
CA ASP A 63 -15.15 1.66 -13.24
C ASP A 63 -15.18 3.07 -12.63
N ASP A 64 -14.26 3.37 -11.71
CA ASP A 64 -14.19 4.65 -11.02
C ASP A 64 -12.74 5.11 -10.80
N PRO A 65 -12.24 6.04 -11.62
CA PRO A 65 -10.90 6.59 -11.46
C PRO A 65 -10.69 7.33 -10.13
N SER A 66 -11.72 7.72 -9.39
CA SER A 66 -11.54 8.34 -8.07
C SER A 66 -11.18 7.32 -6.97
N MET A 67 -11.21 6.02 -7.30
CA MET A 67 -11.00 4.94 -6.35
C MET A 67 -9.77 4.08 -6.71
N LEU A 68 -9.09 3.61 -5.67
CA LEU A 68 -8.02 2.61 -5.75
C LEU A 68 -8.53 1.27 -5.24
N VAL A 69 -8.18 0.20 -5.95
CA VAL A 69 -8.37 -1.17 -5.50
C VAL A 69 -7.06 -1.66 -4.90
N VAL A 70 -7.09 -1.99 -3.62
CA VAL A 70 -5.94 -2.52 -2.88
C VAL A 70 -6.23 -3.98 -2.55
N THR A 71 -5.34 -4.87 -2.98
CA THR A 71 -5.42 -6.30 -2.64
C THR A 71 -4.25 -6.66 -1.75
N TYR A 72 -4.56 -7.13 -0.56
CA TYR A 72 -3.60 -7.63 0.43
C TYR A 72 -3.49 -9.15 0.33
N GLU A 73 -2.25 -9.64 0.39
CA GLU A 73 -1.92 -11.07 0.35
C GLU A 73 -0.88 -11.41 1.43
N GLY A 74 -1.12 -12.50 2.15
CA GLY A 74 -0.29 -12.91 3.27
C GLY A 74 -0.55 -12.06 4.52
N GLU A 75 -0.23 -12.62 5.68
CA GLU A 75 -0.44 -11.98 6.98
C GLU A 75 0.86 -11.36 7.49
N HIS A 76 0.74 -10.30 8.29
CA HIS A 76 1.88 -9.75 9.00
C HIS A 76 2.26 -10.71 10.12
N ASN A 77 3.56 -11.01 10.23
CA ASN A 77 4.11 -11.85 11.30
C ASN A 77 4.77 -11.00 12.41
N HIS A 78 4.33 -9.75 12.54
CA HIS A 78 4.80 -8.80 13.53
C HIS A 78 3.64 -7.94 14.01
N SER A 79 3.75 -7.38 15.21
CA SER A 79 2.82 -6.38 15.68
C SER A 79 2.84 -5.17 14.76
N LEU A 80 1.75 -4.40 14.78
CA LEU A 80 1.77 -3.05 14.24
C LEU A 80 2.90 -2.31 14.94
N ALA A 81 3.98 -2.03 14.20
CA ALA A 81 4.85 -0.95 14.60
C ALA A 81 3.93 0.26 14.52
N VAL A 82 3.48 0.77 15.68
CA VAL A 82 3.02 2.16 15.76
C VAL A 82 4.08 2.91 14.98
N ALA A 83 3.70 3.45 13.83
CA ALA A 83 4.61 4.21 13.01
C ALA A 83 5.11 5.31 13.95
N ASP A 84 6.32 5.13 14.47
CA ASP A 84 6.95 6.07 15.36
C ASP A 84 7.19 7.28 14.47
N SER A 85 6.19 8.17 14.48
CA SER A 85 6.32 9.60 14.53
C SER A 85 7.65 10.11 13.98
N ALA A 86 7.90 9.90 12.68
CA ALA A 86 8.93 10.66 11.97
C ALA A 86 8.46 12.10 11.71
N ASN A 87 7.78 12.68 12.72
CA ASN A 87 7.26 14.04 12.83
C ASN A 87 7.17 14.47 14.31
N LEU A 88 8.18 14.13 15.13
CA LEU A 88 8.48 14.85 16.37
C LEU A 88 9.96 15.26 16.34
N ILE A 89 10.29 16.24 15.51
CA ILE A 89 11.37 17.18 15.82
C ILE A 89 10.69 18.49 16.17
N LEU A 90 10.66 18.82 17.46
CA LEU A 90 11.05 20.11 18.04
C LEU A 90 10.46 20.23 19.46
N GLU A 91 11.28 19.94 20.48
CA GLU A 91 11.47 20.77 21.67
C GLU A 91 12.29 19.98 22.68
N SER A 92 13.60 20.25 22.69
CA SER A 92 14.41 20.14 23.89
C SER A 92 15.70 20.92 23.69
N SER A 93 15.73 22.07 24.36
CA SER A 93 16.84 22.98 24.67
C SER A 93 17.35 23.93 23.60
#